data_AF-A0AAE4I4U1-F1
#
_entry.id   AF-A0AAE4I4U1-F1
#
_cell.length_a   1.000
_cell.length_b   1.000
_cell.length_c   1.000
_cell.angle_alpha   90.00
_cell.angle_beta   90.00
_cell.angle_gamma   90.00
#
_symmetry.space_group_name_H-M   'P 1'
#
loop_
_entity.id
_entity.type
_entity.pdbx_description
1 polymer ?
#
loop_
_entity_poly.entity_id
_entity_poly.type
_entity_poly.pdbx_seq_one_letter_code
_entity_poly.pdbx_strand_id
1 'polypeptide(L)'
;MAQNRYKAVVAGQTYTIIGQESKQHMDMVTAVVNEQLEEILALSPEITQEKAAMLLAINAISDQIKKQEALMKLEKQQTTLVGQAAHNLELENRIKKIEAIEAEAKEIMRKNGKENVPIRNHVEAQQIVNENRKREIQKRAANK
;
A
#
# COMPACT_ATOMS: atom_id res chain seq x y z
N MET A 1 -27.38 -5.94 11.00
CA MET A 1 -26.49 -5.53 12.10
C MET A 1 -27.32 -4.80 13.14
N ALA A 2 -27.11 -5.06 14.44
CA ALA A 2 -27.87 -4.42 15.50
C ALA A 2 -27.52 -2.91 15.57
N GLN A 3 -28.53 -2.06 15.69
CA GLN A 3 -28.36 -0.61 15.85
C GLN A 3 -28.55 -0.27 17.33
N ASN A 4 -27.65 0.54 17.86
CA ASN A 4 -27.71 1.04 19.23
C ASN A 4 -28.33 2.43 19.23
N ARG A 5 -29.01 2.77 20.33
CA ARG A 5 -29.58 4.10 20.56
C ARG A 5 -28.77 4.82 21.62
N TYR A 6 -28.41 6.06 21.32
CA TYR A 6 -27.59 6.92 22.16
C TYR A 6 -28.37 8.18 22.51
N LYS A 7 -28.42 8.52 23.80
CA LYS A 7 -28.92 9.83 24.23
C LYS A 7 -27.75 10.79 24.31
N ALA A 8 -27.82 11.89 23.58
CA ALA A 8 -26.80 12.92 23.53
C ALA A 8 -27.41 14.27 23.90
N VAL A 9 -26.63 15.14 24.55
CA VAL A 9 -27.03 16.52 24.83
C VAL A 9 -26.14 17.43 23.98
N VAL A 10 -26.73 18.17 23.05
CA VAL A 10 -26.02 19.10 22.16
C VAL A 10 -26.64 20.48 22.30
N ALA A 11 -25.82 21.47 22.67
CA ALA A 11 -26.26 22.84 22.99
C ALA A 11 -27.53 22.90 23.88
N GLY A 12 -27.51 22.14 24.97
CA GLY A 12 -28.61 22.06 25.94
C GLY A 12 -29.86 21.29 25.47
N GLN A 13 -29.89 20.82 24.22
CA GLN A 13 -31.00 20.04 23.68
C GLN A 13 -30.68 18.54 23.69
N THR A 14 -31.66 17.71 24.07
CA THR A 14 -31.47 16.25 24.12
C THR A 14 -31.89 15.59 22.82
N TYR A 15 -31.00 14.80 22.23
CA TYR A 15 -31.20 14.05 21.00
C TYR A 15 -31.08 12.55 21.24
N THR A 16 -31.79 11.76 20.43
CA THR A 16 -31.59 10.31 20.35
C THR A 16 -30.94 9.97 19.01
N ILE A 17 -29.69 9.53 19.05
CA ILE A 17 -28.89 9.16 17.87
C ILE A 17 -28.94 7.65 17.71
N ILE A 18 -29.16 7.16 16.49
CA ILE A 18 -29.17 5.73 16.17
C ILE A 18 -27.94 5.41 15.33
N GLY A 19 -27.11 4.46 15.77
CA GLY A 19 -25.86 4.14 15.10
C GLY A 19 -25.30 2.77 15.47
N GLN A 20 -24.29 2.34 14.72
CA GLN A 20 -23.59 1.06 14.94
C GLN A 20 -22.28 1.25 15.75
N GLU A 21 -21.84 2.50 15.91
CA GLU A 21 -20.65 2.87 16.66
C GLU A 21 -20.77 2.51 18.13
N SER A 22 -19.66 2.54 18.87
CA SER A 22 -19.66 2.32 20.32
C SER A 22 -20.20 3.53 21.09
N LYS A 23 -20.68 3.31 22.32
CA LYS A 23 -21.08 4.41 23.21
C LYS A 23 -19.94 5.41 23.43
N GLN A 24 -18.72 4.92 23.67
CA GLN A 24 -17.54 5.77 23.87
C GLN A 24 -17.27 6.67 22.67
N HIS A 25 -17.39 6.12 21.45
CA HIS A 25 -17.25 6.91 20.23
C HIS A 25 -18.31 8.02 20.17
N MET A 26 -19.57 7.69 20.43
CA MET A 26 -20.67 8.67 20.40
C MET A 26 -20.56 9.74 21.49
N ASP A 27 -20.08 9.36 22.69
CA ASP A 27 -19.81 10.31 23.77
C ASP A 27 -18.71 11.31 23.32
N MET A 28 -17.66 10.82 22.67
CA MET A 28 -16.58 11.66 22.12
C MET A 28 -17.09 12.58 20.99
N VAL A 29 -17.88 12.05 20.05
CA VAL A 29 -18.51 12.87 18.99
C VAL A 29 -19.35 13.99 19.59
N THR A 30 -20.15 13.69 20.61
CA THR A 30 -21.01 14.68 21.28
C THR A 30 -20.18 15.75 21.97
N ALA A 31 -19.08 15.38 22.63
CA ALA A 31 -18.16 16.32 23.27
C ALA A 31 -17.54 17.28 22.24
N VAL A 32 -17.01 16.75 21.14
CA VAL A 32 -16.39 17.56 20.08
C VAL A 32 -17.40 18.50 19.41
N VAL A 33 -18.64 18.03 19.18
CA VAL A 33 -19.70 18.87 18.62
C VAL A 33 -20.02 20.06 19.54
N ASN A 34 -20.15 19.82 20.84
CA ASN A 34 -20.40 20.91 21.79
C ASN A 34 -19.23 21.89 21.88
N GLU A 35 -17.99 21.39 21.94
CA GLU A 35 -16.79 22.21 21.96
C GLU A 35 -16.70 23.14 20.74
N GLN A 36 -16.90 22.60 19.54
CA GLN A 36 -16.86 23.41 18.31
C GLN A 36 -18.02 24.41 18.24
N LEU A 37 -19.20 24.04 18.76
CA LEU A 37 -20.33 24.95 18.79
C LEU A 37 -20.12 26.10 19.78
N GLU A 38 -19.53 25.82 20.95
CA GLU A 38 -19.11 26.83 21.92
C GLU A 38 -18.06 27.77 21.32
N GLU A 39 -17.08 27.25 20.58
CA GLU A 39 -16.06 28.06 19.89
C GLU A 39 -16.69 29.00 18.85
N ILE A 40 -17.62 28.50 18.03
CA ILE A 40 -18.33 29.33 17.03
C ILE A 40 -19.12 30.46 17.71
N LEU A 41 -19.84 30.14 18.79
CA LEU A 41 -20.62 31.12 19.55
C LEU A 41 -19.73 32.14 20.25
N ALA A 42 -18.55 31.73 20.75
CA ALA A 42 -17.58 32.62 21.37
C ALA A 42 -16.96 33.60 20.36
N LEU A 43 -16.67 33.14 19.14
CA LEU A 43 -16.11 33.97 18.07
C LEU A 43 -17.13 34.94 17.47
N SER A 44 -18.42 34.61 17.50
CA SER A 44 -19.49 35.46 16.97
C SER A 44 -20.71 35.47 17.89
N PRO A 45 -20.72 36.28 18.96
CA PRO A 45 -21.80 36.28 19.95
C PRO A 45 -23.20 36.61 19.41
N GLU A 46 -23.29 37.30 18.27
CA GLU A 46 -24.56 37.68 17.64
C GLU A 46 -25.16 36.60 16.71
N ILE A 47 -24.46 35.47 16.53
CA ILE A 47 -24.94 34.39 15.67
C ILE A 47 -26.07 33.61 16.38
N THR A 48 -27.11 33.24 15.64
CA THR A 48 -28.14 32.35 16.19
C THR A 48 -27.61 30.92 16.29
N GLN A 49 -28.19 30.13 17.19
CA GLN A 49 -27.81 28.73 17.37
C GLN A 49 -27.99 27.91 16.08
N GLU A 50 -29.01 28.20 15.26
CA GLU A 50 -29.21 27.56 13.96
C GLU A 50 -28.09 27.88 12.98
N LYS A 51 -27.69 29.16 12.89
CA LYS A 51 -26.58 29.57 12.02
C LYS A 51 -25.25 28.97 12.48
N ALA A 52 -25.02 28.89 13.78
CA ALA A 52 -23.83 28.24 14.34
C ALA A 52 -23.80 26.74 14.02
N ALA A 53 -24.94 26.03 14.18
CA ALA A 53 -25.06 24.63 13.80
C ALA A 53 -24.85 24.40 12.29
N MET A 54 -25.33 25.32 11.44
CA MET A 54 -25.07 25.28 10.00
C MET A 54 -23.58 25.45 9.66
N LEU A 55 -22.89 26.40 10.31
CA LEU A 55 -21.44 26.57 10.14
C LEU A 55 -20.66 25.34 10.60
N LEU A 56 -21.04 24.77 11.75
CA LEU A 56 -20.47 23.52 12.24
C LEU A 56 -20.62 22.39 11.21
N ALA A 57 -21.82 22.21 10.64
CA ALA A 57 -22.08 21.20 9.64
C ALA A 57 -21.26 21.42 8.35
N ILE A 58 -21.16 22.66 7.88
CA ILE A 58 -20.34 23.00 6.70
C ILE A 58 -18.86 22.70 6.96
N ASN A 59 -18.35 23.06 8.14
CA ASN A 59 -16.97 22.80 8.52
C ASN A 59 -16.69 21.30 8.62
N ALA A 60 -17.59 20.55 9.26
CA ALA A 60 -17.47 19.10 9.37
C ALA A 60 -17.46 18.40 8.00
N ILE A 61 -18.33 18.82 7.07
CA ILE A 61 -18.36 18.30 5.69
C ILE A 61 -17.09 18.69 4.95
N SER A 62 -16.60 19.93 5.10
CA SER A 62 -15.34 20.36 4.49
C SER A 62 -14.17 19.49 4.94
N ASP A 63 -14.08 19.21 6.24
CA ASP A 63 -13.03 18.36 6.79
C ASP A 63 -13.18 16.90 6.38
N GLN A 64 -14.41 16.39 6.25
CA GLN A 64 -14.66 15.07 5.70
C GLN A 64 -14.16 14.96 4.25
N ILE A 65 -14.42 15.96 3.41
CA ILE A 65 -13.95 16.00 2.02
C ILE A 65 -12.41 16.00 1.98
N LYS A 66 -11.76 16.87 2.76
CA LYS A 66 -10.28 16.91 2.85
C LYS A 66 -9.69 15.57 3.29
N LYS A 67 -10.29 14.93 4.29
CA LYS A 67 -9.87 13.60 4.77
C LYS A 67 -10.05 12.53 3.70
N GLN A 68 -11.14 12.57 2.94
CA GLN A 68 -11.39 11.65 1.83
C GLN A 68 -10.37 11.84 0.69
N GLU A 69 -10.04 13.08 0.33
CA GLU A 69 -8.99 13.37 -0.65
C GLU A 69 -7.61 12.86 -0.21
N ALA A 70 -7.29 13.03 1.08
CA ALA A 70 -6.05 12.50 1.66
C ALA A 70 -6.01 10.97 1.60
N LEU A 71 -7.12 10.29 1.95
CA LEU A 71 -7.24 8.83 1.83
C LEU A 71 -7.04 8.37 0.39
N MET A 72 -7.70 9.00 -0.58
CA MET A 72 -7.52 8.66 -2.01
C MET A 72 -6.07 8.84 -2.47
N LYS A 73 -5.37 9.88 -1.99
CA LYS A 73 -3.93 10.06 -2.26
C LYS A 73 -3.11 8.92 -1.66
N LEU A 74 -3.37 8.53 -0.42
CA LEU A 74 -2.67 7.43 0.25
C LEU A 74 -2.91 6.09 -0.46
N GLU A 75 -4.15 5.79 -0.87
CA GLU A 75 -4.49 4.58 -1.62
C GLU A 75 -3.76 4.52 -2.97
N LYS A 76 -3.65 5.66 -3.67
CA LYS A 76 -2.89 5.76 -4.92
C LYS A 76 -1.39 5.51 -4.71
N GLN A 77 -0.82 6.06 -3.63
CA GLN A 77 0.57 5.82 -3.26
C GLN A 77 0.80 4.35 -2.90
N GLN A 78 -0.08 3.75 -2.10
CA GLN A 78 -0.02 2.34 -1.72
C GLN A 78 -0.06 1.45 -2.97
N THR A 79 -0.97 1.71 -3.90
CA THR A 79 -1.07 0.96 -5.17
C THR A 79 0.23 1.06 -5.98
N THR A 80 0.82 2.26 -6.04
CA THR A 80 2.09 2.48 -6.75
C THR A 80 3.24 1.71 -6.11
N LEU A 81 3.36 1.78 -4.77
CA LEU A 81 4.40 1.08 -4.01
C LEU A 81 4.27 -0.44 -4.13
N VAL A 82 3.04 -0.97 -4.08
CA VAL A 82 2.78 -2.40 -4.31
C VAL A 82 3.22 -2.82 -5.71
N GLY A 83 2.93 -2.01 -6.74
CA GLY A 83 3.40 -2.25 -8.10
C GLY A 83 4.94 -2.26 -8.21
N GLN A 84 5.60 -1.30 -7.57
CA GLN A 84 7.07 -1.24 -7.53
C GLN A 84 7.68 -2.44 -6.80
N ALA A 85 7.08 -2.87 -5.68
CA ALA A 85 7.53 -4.05 -4.94
C ALA A 85 7.42 -5.33 -5.78
N ALA A 86 6.32 -5.50 -6.52
CA ALA A 86 6.15 -6.62 -7.44
C ALA A 86 7.21 -6.63 -8.55
N HIS A 87 7.50 -5.45 -9.12
CA HIS A 87 8.55 -5.32 -10.13
C HIS A 87 9.94 -5.64 -9.57
N ASN A 88 10.26 -5.16 -8.37
CA ASN A 88 11.54 -5.46 -7.71
C ASN A 88 11.70 -6.96 -7.44
N LEU A 89 10.63 -7.64 -7.00
CA LEU A 89 10.64 -9.08 -6.80
C LEU A 89 10.90 -9.82 -8.13
N GLU A 90 10.32 -9.36 -9.23
CA GLU A 90 10.60 -9.91 -10.56
C GLU A 90 12.08 -9.75 -10.94
N LEU A 91 12.64 -8.55 -10.73
CA LEU A 91 14.05 -8.27 -11.00
C LEU A 91 14.98 -9.12 -10.13
N GLU A 92 14.70 -9.26 -8.84
CA GLU A 92 15.45 -10.14 -7.93
C GLU A 92 15.45 -11.59 -8.44
N ASN A 93 14.29 -12.09 -8.87
CA ASN A 93 14.20 -13.44 -9.44
C ASN A 93 14.98 -13.58 -10.75
N ARG A 94 15.02 -12.54 -11.59
CA ARG A 94 15.84 -12.51 -12.80
C ARG A 94 17.33 -12.50 -12.48
N ILE A 95 17.76 -11.74 -11.48
CA ILE A 95 19.15 -11.70 -11.01
C ILE A 95 19.57 -13.08 -10.50
N LYS A 96 18.78 -13.71 -9.63
CA LYS A 96 19.07 -15.07 -9.13
C LYS A 96 19.23 -16.10 -10.26
N LYS A 97 18.41 -16.01 -11.32
CA LYS A 97 18.55 -16.88 -12.50
C LYS A 97 19.86 -16.62 -13.23
N ILE A 98 20.23 -15.36 -13.43
CA ILE A 98 21.50 -14.98 -14.07
C ILE A 98 22.69 -15.52 -13.27
N GLU A 99 22.70 -15.31 -11.95
CA GLU A 99 23.75 -15.81 -11.07
C GLU A 99 23.88 -17.34 -11.14
N ALA A 100 22.76 -18.06 -11.19
CA ALA A 100 22.76 -19.51 -11.36
C ALA A 100 23.35 -19.95 -12.70
N ILE A 101 23.02 -19.24 -13.79
CA ILE A 101 23.58 -19.50 -15.13
C ILE A 101 25.08 -19.22 -15.15
N GLU A 102 25.53 -18.12 -14.54
CA GLU A 102 26.95 -17.77 -14.45
C GLU A 102 27.75 -18.79 -13.63
N ALA A 103 27.19 -19.28 -12.52
CA ALA A 103 27.78 -20.36 -11.74
C ALA A 103 27.89 -21.68 -12.55
N GLU A 104 26.83 -22.05 -13.27
CA GLU A 104 26.84 -23.24 -14.15
C GLU A 104 27.90 -23.09 -15.26
N ALA A 105 27.99 -21.92 -15.89
CA ALA A 105 28.97 -21.62 -16.92
C ALA A 105 30.41 -21.71 -16.38
N LYS A 106 30.69 -21.17 -15.19
CA LYS A 106 32.00 -21.30 -14.52
C LYS A 106 32.38 -22.75 -14.28
N GLU A 107 31.46 -23.57 -13.77
CA GLU A 107 31.73 -25.01 -13.57
C GLU A 107 32.00 -25.74 -14.88
N ILE A 108 31.28 -25.40 -15.97
CA ILE A 108 31.53 -25.98 -17.30
C ILE A 108 32.93 -25.58 -17.82
N MET A 109 33.31 -24.31 -17.66
CA MET A 109 34.62 -23.82 -18.09
C MET A 109 35.75 -24.47 -17.30
N ARG A 110 35.57 -24.67 -15.99
CA ARG A 110 36.50 -25.40 -15.12
C ARG A 110 36.66 -26.86 -15.57
N LYS A 111 35.56 -27.58 -15.81
CA LYS A 111 35.59 -28.97 -16.33
C LYS A 111 36.28 -29.10 -17.68
N ASN A 112 36.21 -28.06 -18.51
CA ASN A 112 36.84 -28.03 -19.83
C ASN A 112 38.28 -27.46 -19.82
N GLY A 113 38.88 -27.21 -18.65
CA GLY A 113 40.25 -26.69 -18.51
C GLY A 113 40.43 -25.23 -18.95
N LYS A 114 39.33 -24.46 -19.05
CA LYS A 114 39.32 -23.04 -19.46
C LYS A 114 39.04 -22.09 -18.29
N GLU A 115 39.57 -22.41 -17.11
CA GLU A 115 39.27 -21.69 -15.86
C GLU A 115 39.76 -20.23 -15.85
N ASN A 116 40.79 -19.90 -16.62
CA ASN A 116 41.37 -18.55 -16.70
C ASN A 116 40.65 -17.60 -17.68
N VAL A 117 39.63 -18.06 -18.41
CA VAL A 117 38.89 -17.21 -19.36
C VAL A 117 37.74 -16.52 -18.63
N PRO A 118 37.75 -15.18 -18.47
CA PRO A 118 36.69 -14.48 -17.76
C PRO A 118 35.40 -14.45 -18.59
N ILE A 119 34.27 -14.74 -17.94
CA ILE A 119 32.93 -14.56 -18.50
C ILE A 119 32.58 -13.08 -18.39
N ARG A 120 32.32 -12.41 -19.52
CA ARG A 120 32.16 -10.95 -19.59
C ARG A 120 30.74 -10.48 -19.27
N ASN A 121 29.73 -11.31 -19.58
CA ASN A 121 28.32 -10.99 -19.32
C ASN A 121 27.45 -12.27 -19.24
N HIS A 122 26.19 -12.10 -18.80
CA HIS A 122 25.26 -13.23 -18.66
C HIS A 122 24.94 -13.94 -19.98
N VAL A 123 25.02 -13.23 -21.12
CA VAL A 123 24.69 -13.81 -22.44
C VAL A 123 25.76 -14.81 -22.83
N GLU A 124 27.03 -14.48 -22.61
CA GLU A 124 28.17 -15.39 -22.78
C GLU A 124 28.04 -16.61 -21.87
N ALA A 125 27.70 -16.40 -20.59
CA ALA A 125 27.41 -17.50 -19.66
C ALA A 125 26.32 -18.44 -20.20
N GLN A 126 25.22 -17.86 -20.71
CA GLN A 126 24.11 -18.63 -21.27
C GLN A 126 24.50 -19.41 -22.53
N GLN A 127 25.34 -18.82 -23.39
CA GLN A 127 25.86 -19.50 -24.59
C GLN A 127 26.71 -20.71 -24.21
N ILE A 128 27.62 -20.57 -23.25
CA ILE A 128 28.46 -21.67 -22.75
C ILE A 128 27.60 -22.82 -22.22
N VAL A 129 26.59 -22.51 -21.41
CA VAL A 129 25.65 -23.50 -20.87
C VAL A 129 24.88 -24.20 -21.99
N ASN A 130 24.36 -23.45 -22.96
CA ASN A 130 23.59 -23.99 -24.08
C ASN A 130 24.43 -24.89 -25.00
N GLU A 131 25.65 -24.47 -25.33
CA GLU A 131 26.58 -25.26 -26.11
C GLU A 131 26.92 -26.58 -25.42
N ASN A 132 27.18 -26.53 -24.11
CA ASN A 132 27.46 -27.73 -23.34
C ASN A 132 26.27 -28.69 -23.33
N ARG A 133 25.06 -28.19 -23.09
CA ARG A 133 23.82 -28.99 -23.16
C ARG A 133 23.63 -29.61 -24.56
N LYS A 134 23.88 -28.86 -25.63
CA LYS A 134 23.80 -29.36 -27.01
C LYS A 134 24.78 -30.51 -27.25
N ARG A 135 26.03 -30.38 -26.79
CA ARG A 135 27.05 -31.45 -26.89
C ARG A 135 26.61 -32.71 -26.13
N GLU A 136 26.07 -32.55 -24.93
CA GLU A 136 25.57 -33.68 -24.13
C GLU A 136 24.38 -34.39 -24.80
N ILE A 137 23.46 -33.64 -25.42
CA ILE A 137 22.36 -34.21 -26.21
C ILE A 137 22.89 -34.98 -27.41
N GLN A 138 23.85 -34.41 -28.15
CA GLN A 138 24.45 -35.07 -29.31
C GLN A 138 25.18 -36.36 -28.93
N LYS A 139 25.96 -36.36 -27.84
CA LYS A 139 26.60 -37.59 -27.31
C LYS A 139 25.58 -38.66 -26.93
N ARG A 140 24.47 -38.28 -26.26
CA ARG A 140 23.40 -39.22 -25.90
C ARG A 140 22.68 -39.79 -27.12
N ALA A 141 22.53 -39.00 -28.18
CA ALA A 141 21.94 -39.45 -29.44
C ALA A 141 22.87 -40.36 -30.24
N ALA A 142 24.19 -40.16 -30.18
CA ALA A 142 25.18 -40.99 -30.86
C ALA A 142 25.46 -42.34 -30.16
N ASN A 143 25.14 -42.44 -28.87
CA ASN A 143 25.30 -43.66 -28.06
C ASN A 143 23.99 -44.50 -27.99
N LYS A 144 22.99 -44.20 -28.81
CA LYS A 144 21.75 -44.96 -28.99
C LYS A 144 21.78 -45.68 -30.33
#